data_AF-A0AAV0PGA5-F1
#
_entry.id   AF-A0AAV0PGA5-F1
#
_cell.length_a   1.000
_cell.length_b   1.000
_cell.length_c   1.000
_cell.angle_alpha   90.00
_cell.angle_beta   90.00
_cell.angle_gamma   90.00
#
_symmetry.space_group_name_H-M   'P 1'
#
loop_
_entity.id
_entity.type
_entity.pdbx_description
1 polymer ?
#
loop_
_entity_poly.entity_id
_entity_poly.type
_entity_poly.pdbx_seq_one_letter_code
_entity_poly.pdbx_strand_id
1 'polypeptide(L)'
;MPSSSPEPASSRKFPSIKSCTGESYESIAADLDGTLLCSSSSFPYFMLVAVEAGSLLRGFVLLLSLPAVIVSYLFISEALGIQILIFISFAGLKIRDIELASRAVLPRFYAADVRGDSYEVFARCKRKVVVTANPTLMVEPFVKDFLGGDKVLGTEIEVNPKTKRATGFVKKPGVLVGKWKKLAVVKEFGGEVVPDLGIGDRKTDHDFMSVCKVRARHDCDFEIRCLLVLV
;
A
#
# COMPACT_ATOMS: atom_id res chain seq x y z
N MET A 1 9.38 -13.41 48.05
CA MET A 1 9.19 -12.59 46.85
C MET A 1 9.85 -13.31 45.68
N PRO A 2 9.09 -13.93 44.76
CA PRO A 2 9.67 -14.53 43.57
C PRO A 2 9.79 -13.47 42.47
N SER A 3 11.03 -13.26 42.02
CA SER A 3 11.38 -12.43 40.87
C SER A 3 10.90 -13.08 39.58
N SER A 4 9.91 -12.47 38.92
CA SER A 4 9.47 -12.84 37.57
C SER A 4 10.48 -12.35 36.53
N SER A 5 11.19 -13.28 35.91
CA SER A 5 11.98 -13.04 34.70
C SER A 5 11.05 -12.60 33.55
N PRO A 6 11.43 -11.63 32.70
CA PRO A 6 10.61 -11.25 31.56
C PRO A 6 10.62 -12.36 30.50
N GLU A 7 9.43 -12.84 30.11
CA GLU A 7 9.27 -13.78 29.01
C GLU A 7 9.83 -13.19 27.69
N PRO A 8 10.58 -13.97 26.90
CA PRO A 8 11.10 -13.51 25.62
C PRO A 8 9.96 -13.31 24.63
N ALA A 9 9.89 -12.12 24.02
CA ALA A 9 8.94 -11.78 22.98
C ALA A 9 8.98 -12.83 21.84
N SER A 10 7.94 -13.64 21.71
CA SER A 10 7.85 -14.66 20.67
C SER A 10 8.03 -14.01 19.30
N SER A 11 9.01 -14.47 18.53
CA SER A 11 9.15 -14.08 17.12
C SER A 11 7.85 -14.42 16.39
N ARG A 12 7.04 -13.43 16.04
CA ARG A 12 5.78 -13.62 15.30
C ARG A 12 6.10 -14.14 13.91
N LYS A 13 6.19 -15.46 13.76
CA LYS A 13 6.34 -16.13 12.46
C LYS A 13 4.96 -16.18 11.82
N PHE A 14 4.78 -15.43 10.74
CA PHE A 14 3.58 -15.52 9.91
C PHE A 14 3.78 -16.63 8.88
N PRO A 15 2.78 -17.50 8.65
CA PRO A 15 2.88 -18.58 7.66
C PRO A 15 2.87 -18.04 6.23
N SER A 16 3.39 -18.85 5.31
CA SER A 16 3.43 -18.55 3.87
C SER A 16 2.03 -18.52 3.26
N ILE A 17 1.77 -17.66 2.28
CA ILE A 17 0.46 -17.62 1.58
C ILE A 17 0.07 -18.97 0.97
N LYS A 18 1.06 -19.81 0.64
CA LYS A 18 0.87 -21.16 0.12
C LYS A 18 0.15 -22.10 1.09
N SER A 19 0.07 -21.76 2.38
CA SER A 19 -0.71 -22.54 3.35
C SER A 19 -2.21 -22.20 3.34
N CYS A 20 -2.62 -21.16 2.62
CA CYS A 20 -4.02 -20.74 2.51
C CYS A 20 -4.75 -21.56 1.43
N THR A 21 -4.89 -22.88 1.63
CA THR A 21 -5.40 -23.81 0.61
C THR A 21 -6.83 -24.31 0.84
N GLY A 22 -7.46 -23.99 1.98
CA GLY A 22 -8.62 -24.76 2.46
C GLY A 22 -10.01 -24.12 2.44
N GLU A 23 -10.17 -22.81 2.61
CA GLU A 23 -11.50 -22.22 2.89
C GLU A 23 -11.68 -20.82 2.27
N SER A 24 -12.92 -20.47 1.90
CA SER A 24 -13.31 -19.11 1.57
C SER A 24 -13.49 -18.30 2.85
N TYR A 25 -12.77 -17.20 3.01
CA TYR A 25 -12.92 -16.29 4.15
C TYR A 25 -14.10 -15.32 3.92
N GLU A 26 -14.84 -14.95 4.98
CA GLU A 26 -15.90 -13.95 4.85
C GLU A 26 -15.32 -12.56 4.58
N SER A 27 -14.11 -12.28 5.10
CA SER A 27 -13.44 -11.00 4.91
C SER A 27 -11.92 -11.08 4.84
N ILE A 28 -11.32 -10.22 4.01
CA ILE A 28 -9.86 -10.07 3.87
C ILE A 28 -9.43 -8.60 3.95
N ALA A 29 -8.31 -8.36 4.63
CA ALA A 29 -7.54 -7.12 4.56
C ALA A 29 -6.17 -7.43 3.93
N ALA A 30 -5.88 -6.83 2.78
CA ALA A 30 -4.69 -7.15 2.00
C ALA A 30 -3.85 -5.90 1.71
N ASP A 31 -2.53 -5.98 1.91
CA ASP A 31 -1.63 -4.98 1.35
C ASP A 31 -1.59 -5.07 -0.18
N LEU A 32 -1.26 -3.96 -0.85
CA LEU A 32 -1.21 -3.91 -2.30
C LEU A 32 0.19 -4.24 -2.82
N ASP A 33 1.13 -3.31 -2.66
CA ASP A 33 2.50 -3.42 -3.17
C ASP A 33 3.23 -4.56 -2.46
N GLY A 34 3.89 -5.44 -3.20
CA GLY A 34 4.62 -6.56 -2.63
C GLY A 34 3.75 -7.69 -2.08
N THR A 35 2.43 -7.55 -2.09
CA THR A 35 1.46 -8.53 -1.60
C THR A 35 0.50 -8.97 -2.69
N LEU A 36 -0.45 -8.12 -3.11
CA LEU A 36 -1.33 -8.39 -4.25
C LEU A 36 -0.62 -8.13 -5.59
N LEU A 37 0.38 -7.25 -5.57
CA LEU A 37 1.27 -6.97 -6.68
C LEU A 37 2.63 -7.65 -6.47
N CYS A 38 3.30 -8.01 -7.57
CA CYS A 38 4.65 -8.55 -7.55
C CYS A 38 5.66 -7.51 -7.10
N SER A 39 5.59 -6.28 -7.63
CA SER A 39 6.46 -5.18 -7.22
C SER A 39 6.15 -4.68 -5.81
N SER A 40 7.19 -4.56 -4.98
CA SER A 40 7.11 -3.88 -3.69
C SER A 40 7.35 -2.36 -3.80
N SER A 41 7.72 -1.84 -4.97
CA SER A 41 8.00 -0.42 -5.19
C SER A 41 6.85 0.29 -5.88
N SER A 42 6.35 1.35 -5.25
CA SER A 42 5.30 2.20 -5.83
C SER A 42 5.82 3.20 -6.87
N PHE A 43 7.14 3.40 -6.96
CA PHE A 43 7.77 4.44 -7.77
C PHE A 43 7.32 4.44 -9.24
N PRO A 44 7.27 3.29 -9.96
CA PRO A 44 6.83 3.28 -11.35
C PRO A 44 5.41 3.84 -11.55
N TYR A 45 4.50 3.60 -10.60
CA TYR A 45 3.13 4.10 -10.66
C TYR A 45 3.07 5.61 -10.44
N PHE A 46 3.88 6.14 -9.51
CA PHE A 46 4.03 7.59 -9.32
C PHE A 46 4.63 8.27 -10.56
N MET A 47 5.60 7.64 -11.20
CA MET A 47 6.20 8.12 -12.45
C MET A 47 5.17 8.26 -13.57
N LEU A 48 4.33 7.23 -13.75
CA LEU A 48 3.26 7.25 -14.74
C LEU A 48 2.29 8.41 -14.48
N VAL A 49 1.85 8.61 -13.23
CA VAL A 49 0.98 9.75 -12.90
C VAL A 49 1.69 11.09 -13.13
N ALA A 50 2.96 11.21 -12.75
CA ALA A 50 3.73 12.44 -12.93
C ALA A 50 3.86 12.86 -14.40
N VAL A 51 4.04 11.87 -15.30
CA VAL A 51 4.15 12.11 -16.75
C VAL A 51 2.78 12.36 -17.38
N GLU A 52 1.79 11.53 -17.09
CA GLU A 52 0.49 11.52 -17.78
C GLU A 52 -0.44 12.63 -17.30
N ALA A 53 -0.53 12.85 -15.99
CA ALA A 53 -1.34 13.93 -15.43
C ALA A 53 -0.57 15.27 -15.32
N GLY A 54 0.76 15.22 -15.43
CA GLY A 54 1.65 16.36 -15.28
C GLY A 54 2.42 16.68 -16.55
N SER A 55 3.70 16.32 -16.59
CA SER A 55 4.58 16.56 -17.72
C SER A 55 5.81 15.67 -17.69
N LEU A 56 6.46 15.49 -18.84
CA LEU A 56 7.74 14.77 -18.91
C LEU A 56 8.82 15.38 -18.01
N LEU A 57 8.86 16.71 -17.88
CA LEU A 57 9.79 17.39 -16.97
C LEU A 57 9.55 16.98 -15.51
N ARG A 58 8.28 16.84 -15.10
CA ARG A 58 7.93 16.38 -13.75
C ARG A 58 8.37 14.95 -13.52
N GLY A 59 8.15 14.06 -14.49
CA GLY A 59 8.67 12.69 -14.45
C GLY A 59 10.19 12.67 -14.35
N PHE A 60 10.90 13.52 -15.10
CA PHE A 60 12.34 13.63 -15.03
C PHE A 60 12.84 14.13 -13.65
N VAL A 61 12.19 15.13 -13.07
CA VAL A 61 12.47 15.59 -11.70
C VAL A 61 12.27 14.46 -10.69
N LEU A 62 11.19 13.69 -10.83
CA LEU A 62 10.95 12.53 -9.97
C LEU A 62 12.05 11.48 -10.11
N LEU A 63 12.51 11.21 -11.34
CA LEU A 63 13.61 10.28 -11.61
C LEU A 63 14.92 10.74 -10.96
N LEU A 64 15.27 12.02 -11.09
CA LEU A 64 16.46 12.59 -10.45
C LEU A 64 16.35 12.60 -8.92
N SER A 65 15.13 12.67 -8.37
CA SER A 65 14.91 12.64 -6.92
C SER A 65 15.01 11.24 -6.31
N LEU A 66 15.09 10.18 -7.14
CA LEU A 66 15.06 8.80 -6.68
C LEU A 66 16.12 8.50 -5.59
N PRO A 67 17.40 8.90 -5.70
CA PRO A 67 18.37 8.67 -4.63
C PRO A 67 17.96 9.32 -3.30
N ALA A 68 17.38 10.53 -3.35
CA ALA A 68 16.89 11.22 -2.16
C ALA A 68 15.66 10.53 -1.57
N VAL A 69 14.75 10.01 -2.39
CA VAL A 69 13.61 9.18 -1.96
C VAL A 69 14.10 7.92 -1.25
N ILE A 70 15.08 7.22 -1.83
CA ILE A 70 15.65 5.99 -1.27
C ILE A 70 16.30 6.27 0.10
N VAL A 71 17.14 7.30 0.18
CA VAL A 71 17.78 7.70 1.44
C VAL A 71 16.72 8.05 2.49
N SER A 72 15.70 8.82 2.10
CA SER A 72 14.62 9.20 3.01
C SER A 72 13.81 8.00 3.50
N TYR A 73 13.52 7.05 2.61
CA TYR A 73 12.76 5.85 2.91
C TYR A 73 13.52 4.92 3.86
N LEU A 74 14.82 4.69 3.62
CA LEU A 74 15.64 3.74 4.37
C LEU A 74 16.18 4.31 5.70
N PHE A 75 16.62 5.56 5.71
CA PHE A 75 17.31 6.15 6.87
C PHE A 75 16.43 7.02 7.75
N ILE A 76 15.30 7.52 7.24
CA ILE A 76 14.43 8.44 8.00
C ILE A 76 13.09 7.77 8.30
N SER A 77 12.24 7.57 7.29
CA SER A 77 10.98 6.83 7.43
C SER A 77 10.35 6.51 6.07
N GLU A 78 9.65 5.38 6.01
CA GLU A 78 8.81 5.00 4.86
C GLU A 78 7.79 6.11 4.51
N ALA A 79 7.19 6.74 5.52
CA ALA A 79 6.24 7.84 5.32
C ALA A 79 6.86 9.05 4.59
N LEU A 80 8.08 9.43 4.95
CA LEU A 80 8.76 10.57 4.32
C LEU A 80 9.08 10.29 2.85
N GLY A 81 9.58 9.10 2.53
CA GLY A 81 9.82 8.69 1.14
C GLY A 81 8.56 8.81 0.29
N ILE A 82 7.43 8.31 0.79
CA ILE A 82 6.13 8.38 0.10
C ILE A 82 5.63 9.83 0.00
N GLN A 83 5.85 10.67 1.02
CA GLN A 83 5.50 12.09 0.94
C GLN A 83 6.29 12.83 -0.15
N ILE A 84 7.57 12.52 -0.35
CA ILE A 84 8.38 13.09 -1.44
C ILE A 84 7.80 12.66 -2.80
N LEU A 85 7.46 11.39 -2.97
CA LEU A 85 6.84 10.88 -4.20
C LEU A 85 5.51 11.59 -4.49
N ILE A 86 4.65 11.74 -3.49
CA ILE A 86 3.37 12.44 -3.59
C ILE A 86 3.61 13.91 -3.95
N PHE A 87 4.54 14.59 -3.28
CA PHE A 87 4.79 16.00 -3.51
C PHE A 87 5.22 16.25 -4.95
N ILE A 88 6.24 15.54 -5.44
CA ILE A 88 6.76 15.74 -6.80
C ILE A 88 5.72 15.35 -7.85
N SER A 89 5.01 14.24 -7.65
CA SER A 89 4.09 13.73 -8.66
C SER A 89 2.77 14.51 -8.71
N PHE A 90 2.24 14.96 -7.57
CA PHE A 90 0.88 15.50 -7.47
C PHE A 90 0.83 17.02 -7.31
N ALA A 91 1.87 17.69 -6.78
CA ALA A 91 1.79 19.11 -6.44
C ALA A 91 1.34 19.96 -7.64
N GLY A 92 0.27 20.72 -7.44
CA GLY A 92 -0.28 21.62 -8.46
C GLY A 92 -1.03 20.93 -9.60
N LEU A 93 -1.27 19.61 -9.60
CA LEU A 93 -2.14 18.97 -10.59
C LEU A 93 -3.60 19.11 -10.20
N LYS A 94 -4.49 19.17 -11.19
CA LYS A 94 -5.93 19.06 -10.93
C LYS A 94 -6.24 17.63 -10.54
N ILE A 95 -7.11 17.45 -9.55
CA ILE A 95 -7.53 16.12 -9.08
C ILE A 95 -8.12 15.29 -10.22
N ARG A 96 -8.88 15.93 -11.11
CA ARG A 96 -9.46 15.26 -12.28
C ARG A 96 -8.39 14.67 -13.20
N ASP A 97 -7.28 15.36 -13.42
CA ASP A 97 -6.24 14.90 -14.36
C ASP A 97 -5.48 13.70 -13.77
N ILE A 98 -5.25 13.72 -12.45
CA ILE A 98 -4.72 12.57 -11.72
C ILE A 98 -5.68 11.38 -11.82
N GLU A 99 -6.97 11.59 -11.54
CA GLU A 99 -7.98 10.52 -11.60
C GLU A 99 -8.07 9.91 -13.01
N LEU A 100 -8.00 10.74 -14.05
CA LEU A 100 -7.97 10.27 -15.44
C LEU A 100 -6.74 9.40 -15.71
N ALA A 101 -5.54 9.82 -15.30
CA ALA A 101 -4.34 8.99 -15.43
C ALA A 101 -4.47 7.68 -14.63
N SER A 102 -5.04 7.72 -13.43
CA SER A 102 -5.26 6.55 -12.58
C SER A 102 -6.28 5.56 -13.15
N ARG A 103 -7.26 6.03 -13.92
CA ARG A 103 -8.26 5.20 -14.60
C ARG A 103 -7.79 4.70 -15.97
N ALA A 104 -7.07 5.51 -16.72
CA ALA A 104 -6.75 5.22 -18.12
C ALA A 104 -5.41 4.49 -18.29
N VAL A 105 -4.42 4.80 -17.45
CA VAL A 105 -3.04 4.34 -17.65
C VAL A 105 -2.68 3.25 -16.65
N LEU A 106 -2.86 3.52 -15.36
CA LEU A 106 -2.40 2.62 -14.30
C LEU A 106 -2.99 1.20 -14.33
N PRO A 107 -4.27 0.95 -14.69
CA PRO A 107 -4.83 -0.39 -14.60
C PRO A 107 -4.10 -1.41 -15.46
N ARG A 108 -3.58 -1.00 -16.61
CA ARG A 108 -2.78 -1.88 -17.47
C ARG A 108 -1.48 -2.33 -16.78
N PHE A 109 -0.79 -1.40 -16.12
CA PHE A 109 0.47 -1.69 -15.44
C PHE A 109 0.23 -2.51 -14.17
N TYR A 110 -0.79 -2.16 -13.38
CA TYR A 110 -1.17 -2.95 -12.22
C TYR A 110 -1.58 -4.37 -12.60
N ALA A 111 -2.41 -4.54 -13.64
CA ALA A 111 -2.84 -5.87 -14.10
C ALA A 111 -1.67 -6.77 -14.51
N ALA A 112 -0.66 -6.20 -15.17
CA ALA A 112 0.56 -6.92 -15.54
C ALA A 112 1.44 -7.30 -14.33
N ASP A 113 1.26 -6.61 -13.20
CA ASP A 113 2.02 -6.81 -11.96
C ASP A 113 1.22 -7.60 -10.91
N VAL A 114 0.00 -8.06 -11.20
CA VAL A 114 -0.80 -8.86 -10.25
C VAL A 114 -0.11 -10.18 -9.94
N ARG A 115 0.03 -10.47 -8.65
CA ARG A 115 0.56 -11.73 -8.17
C ARG A 115 -0.54 -12.79 -8.09
N GLY A 116 -0.42 -13.84 -8.91
CA GLY A 116 -1.47 -14.85 -9.10
C GLY A 116 -1.87 -15.61 -7.83
N ASP A 117 -0.92 -16.02 -6.99
CA ASP A 117 -1.21 -16.79 -5.77
C ASP A 117 -1.94 -15.95 -4.70
N SER A 118 -1.53 -14.70 -4.50
CA SER A 118 -2.24 -13.75 -3.65
C SER A 118 -3.63 -13.41 -4.19
N TYR A 119 -3.72 -13.20 -5.51
CA TYR A 119 -4.99 -12.88 -6.16
C TYR A 119 -5.99 -14.02 -6.04
N GLU A 120 -5.55 -15.27 -6.19
CA GLU A 120 -6.43 -16.43 -6.05
C GLU A 120 -7.06 -16.51 -4.65
N VAL A 121 -6.27 -16.29 -3.60
CA VAL A 121 -6.79 -16.23 -2.22
C VAL A 121 -7.71 -15.02 -2.05
N PHE A 122 -7.31 -13.85 -2.52
CA PHE A 122 -8.08 -12.61 -2.43
C PHE A 122 -9.44 -12.73 -3.15
N ALA A 123 -9.47 -13.35 -4.33
CA ALA A 123 -10.65 -13.49 -5.16
C ALA A 123 -11.73 -14.38 -4.53
N ARG A 124 -11.33 -15.38 -3.74
CA ARG A 124 -12.21 -16.33 -3.04
C ARG A 124 -12.90 -15.75 -1.81
N CYS A 125 -12.40 -14.64 -1.26
CA CYS A 125 -12.99 -13.99 -0.11
C CYS A 125 -14.28 -13.24 -0.49
N LYS A 126 -15.25 -13.10 0.44
CA LYS A 126 -16.49 -12.37 0.14
C LYS A 126 -16.29 -10.86 0.20
N ARG A 127 -15.88 -10.33 1.35
CA ARG A 127 -15.56 -8.91 1.54
C ARG A 127 -14.06 -8.67 1.43
N LYS A 128 -13.66 -7.76 0.55
CA LYS A 128 -12.27 -7.54 0.14
C LYS A 128 -11.86 -6.10 0.37
N VAL A 129 -11.00 -5.87 1.36
CA VAL A 129 -10.47 -4.55 1.70
C VAL A 129 -8.98 -4.50 1.37
N VAL A 130 -8.58 -3.56 0.52
CA VAL A 130 -7.17 -3.28 0.24
C VAL A 130 -6.69 -2.17 1.16
N VAL A 131 -5.52 -2.34 1.76
CA VAL A 131 -4.91 -1.39 2.68
C VAL A 131 -3.53 -1.03 2.13
N THR A 132 -3.29 0.20 1.73
CA THR A 132 -2.02 0.58 1.07
C THR A 132 -1.50 1.92 1.57
N ALA A 133 -0.18 2.09 1.52
CA ALA A 133 0.43 3.39 1.76
C ALA A 133 0.27 4.35 0.56
N ASN A 134 -0.08 3.83 -0.62
CA ASN A 134 -0.30 4.61 -1.83
C ASN A 134 -1.54 5.52 -1.72
N PRO A 135 -1.58 6.64 -2.46
CA PRO A 135 -2.75 7.51 -2.52
C PRO A 135 -4.01 6.78 -2.96
N THR A 136 -5.12 6.91 -2.20
CA THR A 136 -6.41 6.26 -2.55
C THR A 136 -6.83 6.57 -3.97
N LEU A 137 -6.72 7.86 -4.37
CA LEU A 137 -7.06 8.34 -5.71
C LEU A 137 -6.32 7.60 -6.84
N MET A 138 -5.12 7.10 -6.56
CA MET A 138 -4.26 6.42 -7.52
C MET A 138 -4.65 4.95 -7.71
N VAL A 139 -5.01 4.27 -6.61
CA VAL A 139 -5.19 2.80 -6.60
C VAL A 139 -6.65 2.36 -6.68
N GLU A 140 -7.58 3.20 -6.20
CA GLU A 140 -8.99 2.83 -6.06
C GLU A 140 -9.65 2.40 -7.37
N PRO A 141 -9.43 3.07 -8.51
CA PRO A 141 -10.00 2.62 -9.78
C PRO A 141 -9.57 1.20 -10.16
N PHE A 142 -8.28 0.88 -10.03
CA PHE A 142 -7.79 -0.46 -10.34
C PHE A 142 -8.38 -1.51 -9.40
N VAL A 143 -8.37 -1.24 -8.10
CA VAL A 143 -8.85 -2.20 -7.10
C VAL A 143 -10.32 -2.52 -7.28
N LYS A 144 -11.16 -1.49 -7.48
CA LYS A 144 -12.61 -1.67 -7.60
C LYS A 144 -13.02 -2.23 -8.96
N ASP A 145 -12.48 -1.66 -10.03
CA ASP A 145 -12.98 -1.95 -11.38
C ASP A 145 -12.33 -3.22 -11.98
N PHE A 146 -11.14 -3.62 -11.51
CA PHE A 146 -10.38 -4.75 -12.07
C PHE A 146 -10.05 -5.85 -11.06
N LEU A 147 -9.60 -5.49 -9.86
CA LEU A 147 -9.21 -6.49 -8.85
C LEU A 147 -10.42 -7.09 -8.10
N GLY A 148 -11.58 -6.44 -8.22
CA GLY A 148 -12.82 -6.85 -7.55
C GLY A 148 -12.81 -6.59 -6.04
N GLY A 149 -12.04 -5.60 -5.57
CA GLY A 149 -12.02 -5.18 -4.17
C GLY A 149 -13.19 -4.24 -3.85
N ASP A 150 -13.76 -4.37 -2.66
CA ASP A 150 -14.92 -3.57 -2.24
C ASP A 150 -14.51 -2.18 -1.72
N LYS A 151 -13.35 -2.12 -1.05
CA LYS A 151 -12.88 -0.92 -0.37
C LYS A 151 -11.36 -0.78 -0.46
N VAL A 152 -10.92 0.46 -0.61
CA VAL A 152 -9.51 0.84 -0.46
C VAL A 152 -9.35 1.75 0.75
N LEU A 153 -8.41 1.40 1.62
CA LEU A 153 -7.88 2.24 2.68
C LEU A 153 -6.49 2.68 2.24
N GLY A 154 -6.40 3.89 1.69
CA GLY A 154 -5.16 4.46 1.18
C GLY A 154 -4.78 5.76 1.88
N THR A 155 -3.67 6.34 1.44
CA THR A 155 -3.27 7.69 1.87
C THR A 155 -4.16 8.74 1.20
N GLU A 156 -4.69 9.65 2.00
CA GLU A 156 -5.55 10.73 1.51
C GLU A 156 -4.74 11.98 1.17
N ILE A 157 -4.80 12.43 -0.09
CA ILE A 157 -4.10 13.64 -0.53
C ILE A 157 -4.86 14.90 -0.12
N GLU A 158 -4.12 15.95 0.21
CA GLU A 158 -4.67 17.27 0.50
C GLU A 158 -4.98 18.01 -0.80
N VAL A 159 -6.18 18.60 -0.86
CA VAL A 159 -6.70 19.28 -2.04
C VAL A 159 -7.06 20.69 -1.68
N ASN A 160 -6.59 21.66 -2.47
CA ASN A 160 -7.02 23.04 -2.33
C ASN A 160 -8.50 23.16 -2.74
N PRO A 161 -9.41 23.57 -1.83
CA PRO A 161 -10.84 23.54 -2.09
C PRO A 161 -11.28 24.54 -3.17
N LYS A 162 -10.51 25.63 -3.36
CA LYS A 162 -10.80 26.68 -4.34
C LYS A 162 -10.37 26.27 -5.75
N THR A 163 -9.15 25.75 -5.88
CA THR A 163 -8.57 25.43 -7.20
C THR A 163 -8.82 23.99 -7.64
N LYS A 164 -9.26 23.11 -6.72
CA LYS A 164 -9.40 21.65 -6.93
C LYS A 164 -8.11 21.00 -7.41
N ARG A 165 -6.98 21.52 -6.92
CA ARG A 165 -5.63 21.02 -7.21
C ARG A 165 -5.03 20.35 -5.99
N ALA A 166 -4.28 19.28 -6.20
CA ALA A 166 -3.50 18.64 -5.15
C ALA A 166 -2.42 19.61 -4.66
N THR A 167 -2.25 19.72 -3.34
CA THR A 167 -1.24 20.60 -2.73
C THR A 167 0.15 19.96 -2.75
N GLY A 168 0.23 18.64 -2.97
CA GLY A 168 1.45 17.84 -2.79
C GLY A 168 1.61 17.29 -1.37
N PHE A 169 0.71 17.65 -0.45
CA PHE A 169 0.70 17.14 0.92
C PHE A 169 -0.42 16.13 1.15
N VAL A 170 -0.38 15.47 2.31
CA VAL A 170 -1.35 14.45 2.71
C VAL A 170 -2.19 14.96 3.89
N LYS A 171 -3.47 14.57 3.92
CA LYS A 171 -4.35 14.88 5.04
C LYS A 171 -3.90 14.15 6.30
N LYS A 172 -4.28 14.69 7.47
CA LYS A 172 -4.12 13.99 8.75
C LYS A 172 -4.85 12.65 8.70
N PRO A 173 -4.28 11.55 9.23
CA PRO A 173 -3.10 11.52 10.11
C PRO A 173 -1.73 11.49 9.39
N GLY A 174 -1.71 11.45 8.06
CA GLY A 174 -0.49 11.33 7.26
C GLY A 174 -0.55 10.12 6.33
N VAL A 175 0.62 9.62 5.93
CA VAL A 175 0.75 8.42 5.09
C VAL A 175 0.29 7.19 5.87
N LEU A 176 -0.48 6.33 5.21
CA LEU A 176 -1.09 5.13 5.81
C LEU A 176 -0.08 3.97 5.94
N VAL A 177 0.80 4.05 6.93
CA VAL A 177 1.86 3.06 7.21
C VAL A 177 1.86 2.63 8.69
N GLY A 178 2.31 1.41 8.96
CA GLY A 178 2.44 0.86 10.33
C GLY A 178 1.15 0.96 11.13
N LYS A 179 1.22 1.61 12.31
CA LYS A 179 0.07 1.86 13.19
C LYS A 179 -1.14 2.48 12.49
N TRP A 180 -0.93 3.30 11.46
CA TRP A 180 -2.04 3.94 10.75
C TRP A 180 -2.81 2.93 9.89
N LYS A 181 -2.14 1.95 9.26
CA LYS A 181 -2.81 0.83 8.57
C LYS A 181 -3.71 0.07 9.55
N LYS A 182 -3.18 -0.27 10.74
CA LYS A 182 -3.96 -0.95 11.79
C LYS A 182 -5.19 -0.15 12.19
N LEU A 183 -5.03 1.13 12.49
CA LEU A 183 -6.15 1.98 12.90
C LEU A 183 -7.21 2.13 11.79
N ALA A 184 -6.80 2.23 10.52
CA ALA A 184 -7.73 2.28 9.41
C ALA A 184 -8.52 0.97 9.26
N VAL A 185 -7.87 -0.19 9.37
CA VAL A 185 -8.55 -1.50 9.32
C VAL A 185 -9.53 -1.63 10.48
N VAL A 186 -9.11 -1.34 11.72
CA VAL A 186 -10.00 -1.42 12.90
C VAL A 186 -11.21 -0.50 12.73
N LYS A 187 -11.01 0.71 12.21
CA LYS A 187 -12.10 1.66 11.96
C LYS A 187 -13.06 1.18 10.86
N GLU A 188 -12.56 0.63 9.77
CA GLU A 188 -13.36 0.13 8.64
C GLU A 188 -14.25 -1.06 9.03
N PHE A 189 -13.78 -1.91 9.94
CA PHE A 189 -14.52 -3.07 10.42
C PHE A 189 -15.31 -2.80 11.72
N GLY A 190 -15.39 -1.56 12.18
CA GLY A 190 -16.23 -1.17 13.31
C GLY A 190 -15.69 -1.55 14.69
N GLY A 191 -14.41 -1.92 14.81
CA GLY A 191 -13.73 -2.20 16.07
C GLY A 191 -14.04 -3.53 16.74
N GLU A 192 -15.28 -4.03 16.61
CA GLU A 192 -15.73 -5.31 17.17
C GLU A 192 -15.52 -6.48 16.20
N VAL A 193 -15.71 -6.24 14.91
CA VAL A 193 -15.43 -7.21 13.86
C VAL A 193 -14.00 -6.98 13.36
N VAL A 194 -13.29 -8.08 13.10
CA VAL A 194 -11.95 -8.04 12.51
C VAL A 194 -11.92 -8.88 11.23
N PRO A 195 -11.02 -8.56 10.28
CA PRO A 195 -10.87 -9.37 9.08
C PRO A 195 -10.51 -10.81 9.43
N ASP A 196 -11.10 -11.76 8.71
CA ASP A 196 -10.77 -13.17 8.89
C ASP A 196 -9.36 -13.46 8.41
N LEU A 197 -8.95 -12.85 7.30
CA LEU A 197 -7.62 -13.01 6.72
C LEU A 197 -6.91 -11.66 6.57
N GLY A 198 -5.66 -11.59 7.04
CA GLY A 198 -4.74 -10.49 6.77
C GLY A 198 -3.55 -10.95 5.94
N ILE A 199 -3.27 -10.30 4.81
CA ILE A 199 -2.08 -10.59 3.98
C ILE A 199 -1.20 -9.34 3.80
N GLY A 200 0.11 -9.53 3.92
CA GLY A 200 1.13 -8.47 3.79
C GLY A 200 2.52 -9.05 3.55
N ASP A 201 3.50 -8.22 3.20
CA ASP A 201 4.88 -8.64 2.94
C ASP A 201 5.90 -7.95 3.85
N ARG A 202 5.61 -6.74 4.35
CA ARG A 202 6.55 -5.90 5.09
C ARG A 202 6.34 -5.99 6.60
N LYS A 203 7.37 -5.54 7.34
CA LYS A 203 7.26 -5.36 8.82
C LYS A 203 6.19 -4.33 9.18
N THR A 204 5.96 -3.32 8.33
CA THR A 204 4.95 -2.28 8.56
C THR A 204 3.52 -2.79 8.39
N ASP A 205 3.32 -3.98 7.83
CA ASP A 205 2.02 -4.64 7.72
C ASP A 205 1.66 -5.47 8.96
N HIS A 206 2.68 -5.83 9.76
CA HIS A 206 2.49 -6.69 10.94
C HIS A 206 1.49 -6.09 11.93
N ASP A 207 1.41 -4.77 12.01
CA ASP A 207 0.47 -4.07 12.88
C ASP A 207 -1.00 -4.34 12.50
N PHE A 208 -1.37 -4.23 11.22
CA PHE A 208 -2.76 -4.50 10.80
C PHE A 208 -3.01 -6.01 10.68
N MET A 209 -2.03 -6.79 10.23
CA MET A 209 -2.15 -8.25 10.23
C MET A 209 -2.40 -8.75 11.66
N SER A 210 -1.80 -8.11 12.68
CA SER A 210 -1.97 -8.49 14.09
C SER A 210 -3.40 -8.41 14.63
N VAL A 211 -4.32 -7.72 13.95
CA VAL A 211 -5.73 -7.68 14.33
C VAL A 211 -6.59 -8.71 13.58
N CYS A 212 -6.06 -9.31 12.51
CA CYS A 212 -6.78 -10.31 11.71
C CYS A 212 -6.74 -11.69 12.40
N LYS A 213 -7.79 -12.51 12.17
CA LYS A 213 -7.91 -13.85 12.77
C LYS A 213 -6.83 -14.80 12.25
N VAL A 214 -6.70 -14.87 10.94
CA VAL A 214 -5.69 -15.62 10.19
C VAL A 214 -4.79 -14.62 9.46
N ARG A 215 -3.51 -14.98 9.29
CA ARG A 215 -2.51 -14.08 8.74
C ARG A 215 -1.59 -14.88 7.85
N ALA A 216 -1.29 -14.38 6.66
CA ALA A 216 -0.33 -15.00 5.77
C ALA A 216 0.60 -13.94 5.19
N ARG A 217 1.84 -14.31 4.93
CA ARG A 217 2.80 -13.45 4.24
C ARG A 217 3.45 -14.18 3.09
N HIS A 218 4.08 -13.41 2.22
CA HIS A 218 5.07 -13.99 1.32
C HIS A 218 6.41 -14.17 2.03
N ASP A 219 7.05 -15.30 1.75
CA ASP A 219 8.44 -15.54 2.11
C ASP A 219 9.33 -14.73 1.16
N CYS A 220 9.45 -13.43 1.42
CA CYS A 220 10.46 -12.62 0.73
C CYS A 220 11.79 -12.79 1.47
N ASP A 221 12.77 -13.36 0.77
CA ASP A 221 14.20 -13.24 1.11
C ASP A 221 14.55 -11.75 1.24
N PHE A 222 14.57 -11.27 2.48
CA PHE A 222 14.62 -9.85 2.81
C PHE A 222 16.05 -9.28 2.82
N GLU A 223 17.07 -10.05 2.46
CA GLU A 223 18.45 -9.56 2.41
C GLU A 223 18.93 -9.45 0.96
N ILE A 224 19.40 -8.24 0.60
CA ILE A 224 20.19 -7.86 -0.59
C ILE A 224 19.42 -7.18 -1.75
N ARG A 225 18.11 -7.34 -1.95
CA ARG A 225 17.43 -6.72 -3.12
C ARG A 225 17.00 -5.25 -2.99
N CYS A 226 17.12 -4.62 -1.83
CA CYS A 226 16.69 -3.23 -1.60
C CYS A 226 17.34 -2.17 -2.50
N LEU A 227 18.46 -2.45 -3.17
CA LEU A 227 19.08 -1.47 -4.08
C LEU A 227 18.63 -1.58 -5.54
N LEU A 228 18.13 -2.74 -5.97
CA LEU A 228 17.86 -3.04 -7.39
C LEU A 228 16.38 -2.96 -7.78
N VAL A 229 15.46 -2.90 -6.81
CA VAL A 229 14.00 -2.98 -7.04
C VAL A 229 13.30 -1.61 -6.97
N LEU A 230 14.07 -0.53 -6.89
CA LEU A 230 13.54 0.85 -6.90
C LEU A 230 13.49 1.48 -8.30
N VAL A 231 13.97 0.76 -9.33
CA VAL A 231 13.91 1.14 -10.75
C VAL A 231 13.13 0.09 -11.52
#